data_AF-A0A9E2JHU3-F1
#
_entry.id   AF-A0A9E2JHU3-F1
#
_cell.length_a   1.000
_cell.length_b   1.000
_cell.length_c   1.000
_cell.angle_alpha   90.00
_cell.angle_beta   90.00
_cell.angle_gamma   90.00
#
_symmetry.space_group_name_H-M   'P 1'
#
loop_
_entity.id
_entity.type
_entity.pdbx_description
1 polymer ?
#
loop_
_entity_poly.entity_id
_entity_poly.type
_entity_poly.pdbx_seq_one_letter_code
_entity_poly.pdbx_strand_id
1 'polypeptide(L)'
;MVGVRDDFLDALNYRVKEEVVNNYLRERLILEEEYTEYQEELARYRTLEAGAREARDMLACLLVSRGNLEEFFRLLGFDKPPFSRWDRGELAERQPFCPWGLTPWGLTRRRRYVNLIMHVYGRLQSKAAEGGREAERLGDLAREINEDVSRFHRNFDVMAIVHFLKSMDTTMRMKKHFMGENFSADEVGALEETMTLKKLDPQADGVRPWPDIPPIRQARQRVEDFLGRVFRREREAIQPALAKAPS
;
A
#
# COMPACT_ATOMS: atom_id res chain seq x y z
N MET A 1 -57.38 -31.08 -1.42
CA MET A 1 -57.09 -29.65 -1.71
C MET A 1 -56.24 -28.96 -0.64
N VAL A 2 -55.88 -29.64 0.46
CA VAL A 2 -55.03 -29.08 1.55
C VAL A 2 -53.53 -29.18 1.23
N GLY A 3 -53.06 -30.29 0.62
CA GLY A 3 -51.63 -30.48 0.30
C GLY A 3 -51.02 -29.51 -0.72
N VAL A 4 -51.78 -29.12 -1.76
CA VAL A 4 -51.27 -28.21 -2.83
C VAL A 4 -50.97 -26.80 -2.31
N ARG A 5 -51.65 -26.38 -1.23
CA ARG A 5 -51.45 -25.04 -0.64
C ARG A 5 -50.23 -25.00 0.28
N ASP A 6 -49.97 -26.10 1.00
CA ASP A 6 -48.73 -26.25 1.78
C ASP A 6 -47.51 -26.41 0.87
N ASP A 7 -47.60 -27.21 -0.19
CA ASP A 7 -46.51 -27.38 -1.16
C ASP A 7 -46.13 -26.06 -1.86
N PHE A 8 -47.11 -25.20 -2.15
CA PHE A 8 -46.88 -23.87 -2.73
C PHE A 8 -46.23 -22.89 -1.74
N LEU A 9 -46.65 -22.91 -0.48
CA LEU A 9 -46.06 -22.07 0.57
C LEU A 9 -44.63 -22.51 0.89
N ASP A 10 -44.35 -23.81 0.90
CA ASP A 10 -43.01 -24.36 1.10
C ASP A 10 -42.08 -24.02 -0.08
N ALA A 11 -42.56 -24.12 -1.33
CA ALA A 11 -41.81 -23.72 -2.50
C ALA A 11 -41.51 -22.20 -2.53
N LEU A 12 -42.48 -21.36 -2.12
CA LEU A 12 -42.29 -19.92 -2.02
C LEU A 12 -41.28 -19.58 -0.92
N ASN A 13 -41.40 -20.20 0.26
CA ASN A 13 -40.46 -20.02 1.36
C ASN A 13 -39.04 -20.46 0.97
N TYR A 14 -38.90 -21.58 0.27
CA TYR A 14 -37.60 -22.05 -0.22
C TYR A 14 -36.95 -21.01 -1.15
N ARG A 15 -37.70 -20.47 -2.12
CA ARG A 15 -37.20 -19.44 -3.04
C ARG A 15 -36.76 -18.17 -2.33
N VAL A 16 -37.53 -17.70 -1.35
CA VAL A 16 -37.16 -16.49 -0.58
C VAL A 16 -35.89 -16.73 0.25
N LYS A 17 -35.72 -17.92 0.86
CA LYS A 17 -34.48 -18.27 1.57
C LYS A 17 -33.27 -18.26 0.63
N GLU A 18 -33.43 -18.93 -0.52
CA GLU A 18 -32.39 -19.03 -1.54
C GLU A 18 -31.99 -17.63 -2.05
N GLU A 19 -32.96 -16.76 -2.32
CA GLU A 19 -32.70 -15.38 -2.74
C GLU A 19 -31.93 -14.57 -1.69
N VAL A 20 -32.34 -14.63 -0.41
CA VAL A 20 -31.67 -13.92 0.68
C VAL A 20 -30.23 -14.39 0.87
N VAL A 21 -30.00 -15.71 0.86
CA VAL A 21 -28.65 -16.29 0.98
C VAL A 21 -27.79 -15.94 -0.22
N ASN A 22 -28.32 -16.08 -1.44
CA ASN A 22 -27.60 -15.77 -2.66
C ASN A 22 -27.24 -14.29 -2.74
N ASN A 23 -28.12 -13.40 -2.30
CA ASN A 23 -27.83 -11.97 -2.24
C ASN A 23 -26.71 -11.66 -1.25
N TYR A 24 -26.76 -12.23 -0.04
CA TYR A 24 -25.66 -12.09 0.94
C TYR A 24 -24.32 -12.58 0.40
N LEU A 25 -24.29 -13.80 -0.16
CA LEU A 25 -23.06 -14.40 -0.69
C LEU A 25 -22.49 -13.61 -1.86
N ARG A 26 -23.36 -13.09 -2.73
CA ARG A 26 -22.95 -12.27 -3.87
C ARG A 26 -22.32 -10.96 -3.42
N GLU A 27 -22.97 -10.22 -2.52
CA GLU A 27 -22.45 -8.95 -2.01
C GLU A 27 -21.16 -9.15 -1.20
N ARG A 28 -21.05 -10.26 -0.47
CA ARG A 28 -19.80 -10.64 0.21
C ARG A 28 -18.67 -10.91 -0.78
N LEU A 29 -18.95 -11.65 -1.85
CA LEU A 29 -17.96 -11.97 -2.88
C LEU A 29 -17.41 -10.69 -3.55
N ILE A 30 -18.28 -9.73 -3.85
CA ILE A 30 -17.87 -8.42 -4.40
C ILE A 30 -16.88 -7.73 -3.46
N LEU A 31 -17.20 -7.66 -2.16
CA LEU A 31 -16.28 -7.08 -1.17
C LEU A 31 -14.95 -7.85 -1.14
N GLU A 32 -14.96 -9.18 -1.13
CA GLU A 32 -13.74 -9.99 -1.15
C GLU A 32 -12.86 -9.72 -2.39
N GLU A 33 -13.47 -9.47 -3.56
CA GLU A 33 -12.76 -9.03 -4.77
C GLU A 33 -12.15 -7.64 -4.59
N GLU A 34 -12.87 -6.68 -4.01
CA GLU A 34 -12.36 -5.34 -3.72
C GLU A 34 -11.19 -5.35 -2.71
N TYR A 35 -11.26 -6.19 -1.66
CA TYR A 35 -10.13 -6.41 -0.75
C TYR A 35 -8.91 -6.95 -1.50
N THR A 36 -9.13 -7.84 -2.47
CA THR A 36 -8.05 -8.40 -3.29
C THR A 36 -7.41 -7.31 -4.14
N GLU A 37 -8.20 -6.47 -4.81
CA GLU A 37 -7.71 -5.31 -5.56
C GLU A 37 -6.89 -4.36 -4.67
N TYR A 38 -7.38 -4.06 -3.47
CA TYR A 38 -6.64 -3.24 -2.50
C TYR A 38 -5.29 -3.84 -2.14
N GLN A 39 -5.19 -5.16 -1.91
CA GLN A 39 -3.92 -5.82 -1.61
C GLN A 39 -2.94 -5.77 -2.80
N GLU A 40 -3.43 -5.86 -4.03
CA GLU A 40 -2.61 -5.73 -5.24
C GLU A 40 -2.07 -4.31 -5.44
N GLU A 41 -2.90 -3.28 -5.22
CA GLU A 41 -2.45 -1.88 -5.24
C GLU A 41 -1.47 -1.60 -4.08
N LEU A 42 -1.70 -2.19 -2.90
CA LEU A 42 -0.78 -2.08 -1.75
C LEU A 42 0.59 -2.72 -2.04
N ALA A 43 0.61 -3.85 -2.74
CA ALA A 43 1.86 -4.47 -3.19
C ALA A 43 2.62 -3.56 -4.17
N ARG A 44 1.92 -2.93 -5.14
CA ARG A 44 2.50 -1.95 -6.07
C ARG A 44 3.08 -0.75 -5.33
N TYR A 45 2.35 -0.19 -4.37
CA TYR A 45 2.83 0.88 -3.49
C TYR A 45 4.13 0.52 -2.78
N ARG A 46 4.24 -0.71 -2.24
CA ARG A 46 5.47 -1.18 -1.58
C ARG A 46 6.66 -1.26 -2.54
N THR A 47 6.44 -1.65 -3.80
CA THR A 47 7.48 -1.62 -4.84
C THR A 47 7.97 -0.20 -5.13
N LEU A 48 7.06 0.78 -5.17
CA LEU A 48 7.42 2.20 -5.34
C LEU A 48 8.24 2.71 -4.16
N GLU A 49 7.83 2.38 -2.93
CA GLU A 49 8.57 2.74 -1.72
C GLU A 49 9.99 2.16 -1.72
N ALA A 50 10.14 0.89 -2.11
CA ALA A 50 11.45 0.26 -2.26
C ALA A 50 12.31 0.97 -3.31
N GLY A 51 11.75 1.32 -4.48
CA GLY A 51 12.47 2.03 -5.52
C GLY A 51 12.91 3.45 -5.12
N ALA A 52 12.08 4.17 -4.35
CA ALA A 52 12.45 5.47 -3.81
C ALA A 52 13.59 5.36 -2.79
N ARG A 53 13.55 4.34 -1.91
CA ARG A 53 14.64 4.05 -0.96
C ARG A 53 15.94 3.73 -1.69
N GLU A 54 15.89 2.87 -2.70
CA GLU A 54 17.05 2.53 -3.51
C GLU A 54 17.67 3.78 -4.16
N ALA A 55 16.84 4.66 -4.73
CA ALA A 55 17.32 5.92 -5.29
C ALA A 55 17.98 6.83 -4.25
N ARG A 56 17.43 6.89 -3.03
CA ARG A 56 18.03 7.63 -1.92
C ARG A 56 19.36 7.02 -1.47
N ASP A 57 19.46 5.69 -1.40
CA ASP A 57 20.68 4.98 -1.02
C ASP A 57 21.78 5.13 -2.08
N MET A 58 21.41 5.15 -3.37
CA MET A 58 22.33 5.52 -4.45
C MET A 58 22.87 6.94 -4.30
N LEU A 59 22.03 7.91 -3.93
CA LEU A 59 22.50 9.27 -3.61
C LEU A 59 23.47 9.25 -2.43
N ALA A 60 23.17 8.50 -1.39
CA ALA A 60 24.04 8.40 -0.22
C ALA A 60 25.41 7.82 -0.56
N CYS A 61 25.46 6.79 -1.41
CA CYS A 61 26.70 6.23 -1.92
C CYS A 61 27.50 7.26 -2.75
N LEU A 62 26.85 8.00 -3.66
CA LEU A 62 27.51 9.03 -4.48
C LEU A 62 27.95 10.27 -3.69
N LEU A 63 27.29 10.56 -2.57
CA LEU A 63 27.63 11.65 -1.66
C LEU A 63 28.71 11.25 -0.66
N VAL A 64 29.19 10.01 -0.68
CA VAL A 64 30.33 9.44 0.07
C VAL A 64 30.09 9.33 1.57
N SER A 65 29.53 10.35 2.22
CA SER A 65 29.31 10.38 3.65
C SER A 65 27.88 10.77 4.00
N ARG A 66 27.43 10.27 5.16
CA ARG A 66 26.13 10.63 5.73
C ARG A 66 25.97 12.14 5.92
N GLY A 67 27.02 12.83 6.36
CA GLY A 67 27.00 14.28 6.53
C GLY A 67 26.73 15.03 5.22
N ASN A 68 27.26 14.53 4.09
CA ASN A 68 26.98 15.12 2.79
C ASN A 68 25.55 14.85 2.32
N LEU A 69 25.00 13.67 2.63
CA LEU A 69 23.60 13.34 2.35
C LEU A 69 22.64 14.25 3.13
N GLU A 70 22.89 14.41 4.43
CA GLU A 70 22.09 15.28 5.29
C GLU A 70 22.16 16.73 4.84
N GLU A 71 23.36 17.25 4.53
CA GLU A 71 23.51 18.61 4.00
C GLU A 71 22.85 18.78 2.62
N PHE A 72 22.96 17.79 1.74
CA PHE A 72 22.31 17.80 0.43
C PHE A 72 20.79 17.99 0.57
N PHE A 73 20.15 17.19 1.44
CA PHE A 73 18.71 17.29 1.66
C PHE A 73 18.32 18.53 2.48
N ARG A 74 19.18 19.01 3.38
CA ARG A 74 18.98 20.28 4.09
C ARG A 74 18.93 21.47 3.14
N LEU A 75 19.82 21.53 2.16
CA LEU A 75 19.79 22.55 1.09
C LEU A 75 18.52 22.48 0.24
N LEU A 76 17.84 21.33 0.21
CA LEU A 76 16.56 21.16 -0.46
C LEU A 76 15.35 21.49 0.42
N GLY A 77 15.56 21.78 1.71
CA GLY A 77 14.51 22.15 2.66
C GLY A 77 14.04 21.02 3.57
N PHE A 78 14.77 19.90 3.66
CA PHE A 78 14.45 18.79 4.55
C PHE A 78 15.34 18.79 5.79
N ASP A 79 14.74 18.65 6.97
CA ASP A 79 15.49 18.48 8.22
C ASP A 79 16.28 17.16 8.26
N LYS A 80 15.74 16.13 7.61
CA LYS A 80 16.32 14.78 7.51
C LYS A 80 16.13 14.24 6.09
N PRO A 81 17.02 13.37 5.60
CA PRO A 81 16.83 12.72 4.30
C PRO A 81 15.48 11.99 4.23
N PRO A 82 14.68 12.19 3.17
CA PRO A 82 13.40 11.52 3.00
C PRO A 82 13.59 9.99 2.91
N PHE A 83 12.55 9.23 3.27
CA PHE A 83 12.54 7.76 3.26
C PHE A 83 13.64 7.12 4.14
N SER A 84 14.15 7.85 5.14
CA SER A 84 15.02 7.28 6.16
C SER A 84 14.21 6.37 7.08
N ARG A 85 14.60 5.10 7.24
CA ARG A 85 14.18 4.32 8.42
C ARG A 85 14.86 4.98 9.62
N TRP A 86 14.13 5.24 10.71
CA TRP A 86 14.67 5.91 11.91
C TRP A 86 15.63 5.03 12.73
N ASP A 87 16.14 3.98 12.12
CA ASP A 87 16.83 2.93 12.79
C ASP A 87 18.29 3.09 12.40
N ARG A 88 19.09 3.46 13.38
CA ARG A 88 20.54 3.68 13.28
C ARG A 88 21.21 2.39 12.81
N GLY A 89 21.25 2.17 11.51
CA GLY A 89 21.83 0.97 10.92
C GLY A 89 22.21 1.20 9.48
N GLU A 90 23.51 1.44 9.28
CA GLU A 90 24.23 1.07 8.07
C GLU A 90 23.79 1.72 6.75
N LEU A 91 24.01 3.03 6.62
CA LEU A 91 24.71 3.44 5.41
C LEU A 91 26.12 2.86 5.52
N ALA A 92 26.28 1.60 5.09
CA ALA A 92 27.59 0.99 4.97
C ALA A 92 28.45 1.94 4.13
N GLU A 93 29.65 2.28 4.63
CA GLU A 93 30.63 3.08 3.89
C GLU A 93 31.04 2.31 2.65
N ARG A 94 30.25 2.46 1.58
CA ARG A 94 30.50 1.83 0.28
C ARG A 94 31.24 2.81 -0.58
N GLN A 95 32.28 2.33 -1.23
CA GLN A 95 32.99 3.12 -2.23
C GLN A 95 32.00 3.58 -3.31
N PRO A 96 31.99 4.87 -3.68
CA PRO A 96 31.11 5.38 -4.72
C PRO A 96 31.28 4.62 -6.03
N PHE A 97 30.17 4.14 -6.58
CA PHE A 97 30.14 3.48 -7.89
C PHE A 97 29.08 4.12 -8.79
N CYS A 98 29.21 3.94 -10.10
CA CYS A 98 28.18 4.39 -11.03
C CYS A 98 26.99 3.42 -10.98
N PRO A 99 25.77 3.87 -10.67
CA PRO A 99 24.61 3.00 -10.69
C PRO A 99 24.39 2.33 -12.05
N TRP A 100 23.87 1.11 -12.02
CA TRP A 100 23.57 0.35 -13.24
C TRP A 100 22.60 1.12 -14.15
N GLY A 101 22.86 1.05 -15.46
CA GLY A 101 22.08 1.75 -16.48
C GLY A 101 22.27 3.27 -16.49
N LEU A 102 23.22 3.82 -15.72
CA LEU A 102 23.64 5.22 -15.83
C LEU A 102 25.02 5.33 -16.45
N THR A 103 25.25 6.41 -17.19
CA THR A 103 26.56 6.75 -17.76
C THR A 103 26.90 8.18 -17.38
N PRO A 104 28.02 8.44 -16.69
CA PRO A 104 28.41 9.81 -16.33
C PRO A 104 28.67 10.66 -17.59
N TRP A 105 28.01 11.82 -17.72
CA TRP A 105 28.12 12.69 -18.90
C TRP A 105 28.51 14.12 -18.55
N GLY A 106 29.25 14.79 -19.43
CA GLY A 106 29.72 16.16 -19.22
C GLY A 106 31.20 16.34 -19.58
N LEU A 107 31.56 17.57 -19.91
CA LEU A 107 32.90 17.92 -20.38
C LEU A 107 33.97 17.73 -19.29
N THR A 108 33.68 18.14 -18.06
CA THR A 108 34.61 18.02 -16.93
C THR A 108 34.17 16.91 -15.97
N ARG A 109 35.13 16.30 -15.24
CA ARG A 109 34.81 15.30 -14.20
C ARG A 109 33.86 15.84 -13.13
N ARG A 110 34.03 17.12 -12.74
CA ARG A 110 33.09 17.82 -11.85
C ARG A 110 31.67 17.83 -12.44
N ARG A 111 31.52 18.19 -13.72
CA ARG A 111 30.19 18.24 -14.36
C ARG A 111 29.59 16.84 -14.51
N ARG A 112 30.40 15.81 -14.79
CA ARG A 112 29.96 14.40 -14.80
C ARG A 112 29.41 13.96 -13.45
N TYR A 113 30.09 14.30 -12.36
CA TYR A 113 29.63 14.03 -11.01
C TYR A 113 28.29 14.70 -10.69
N VAL A 114 28.19 16.00 -10.93
CA VAL A 114 26.94 16.76 -10.71
C VAL A 114 25.80 16.16 -11.53
N ASN A 115 26.05 15.87 -12.82
CA ASN A 115 25.04 15.27 -13.69
C ASN A 115 24.59 13.88 -13.22
N LEU A 116 25.53 13.03 -12.78
CA LEU A 116 25.22 11.70 -12.26
C LEU A 116 24.31 11.79 -11.03
N ILE A 117 24.66 12.64 -10.05
CA ILE A 117 23.82 12.87 -8.87
C ILE A 117 22.45 13.39 -9.25
N MET A 118 22.37 14.37 -10.15
CA MET A 118 21.08 14.92 -10.56
C MET A 118 20.24 13.88 -11.34
N HIS A 119 20.87 12.92 -12.01
CA HIS A 119 20.15 11.80 -12.62
C HIS A 119 19.49 10.92 -11.56
N VAL A 120 20.25 10.50 -10.55
CA VAL A 120 19.74 9.68 -9.45
C VAL A 120 18.67 10.44 -8.66
N TYR A 121 18.87 11.74 -8.43
CA TYR A 121 17.86 12.60 -7.84
C TYR A 121 16.58 12.65 -8.67
N GLY A 122 16.69 12.71 -10.01
CA GLY A 122 15.54 12.61 -10.91
C GLY A 122 14.78 11.29 -10.76
N ARG A 123 15.49 10.17 -10.59
CA ARG A 123 14.86 8.87 -10.28
C ARG A 123 14.10 8.91 -8.95
N LEU A 124 14.71 9.46 -7.90
CA LEU A 124 14.08 9.64 -6.60
C LEU A 124 12.80 10.50 -6.71
N GLN A 125 12.89 11.64 -7.38
CA GLN A 125 11.75 12.53 -7.62
C GLN A 125 10.62 11.83 -8.34
N SER A 126 10.92 11.11 -9.43
CA SER A 126 9.91 10.39 -10.22
C SER A 126 9.20 9.35 -9.36
N LYS A 127 9.96 8.53 -8.62
CA LYS A 127 9.41 7.52 -7.72
C LYS A 127 8.64 8.13 -6.56
N ALA A 128 9.07 9.28 -6.05
CA ALA A 128 8.34 9.99 -5.01
C ALA A 128 6.98 10.51 -5.49
N ALA A 129 6.94 11.10 -6.68
CA ALA A 129 5.70 11.56 -7.28
C ALA A 129 4.75 10.41 -7.63
N GLU A 130 5.28 9.29 -8.13
CA GLU A 130 4.51 8.06 -8.40
C GLU A 130 3.94 7.46 -7.12
N GLY A 131 4.77 7.30 -6.09
CA GLY A 131 4.36 6.79 -4.78
C GLY A 131 3.34 7.67 -4.08
N GLY A 132 3.46 9.00 -4.19
CA GLY A 132 2.48 9.94 -3.65
C GLY A 132 1.09 9.79 -4.28
N ARG A 133 1.01 9.67 -5.61
CA ARG A 133 -0.26 9.41 -6.31
C ARG A 133 -0.86 8.07 -5.93
N GLU A 134 -0.03 7.04 -5.79
CA GLU A 134 -0.50 5.71 -5.39
C GLU A 134 -0.99 5.68 -3.94
N ALA A 135 -0.35 6.46 -3.05
CA ALA A 135 -0.80 6.61 -1.66
C ALA A 135 -2.19 7.26 -1.57
N GLU A 136 -2.42 8.32 -2.36
CA GLU A 136 -3.72 8.98 -2.46
C GLU A 136 -4.78 8.02 -3.00
N ARG A 137 -4.47 7.30 -4.09
CA ARG A 137 -5.37 6.31 -4.69
C ARG A 137 -5.74 5.19 -3.73
N LEU A 138 -4.77 4.63 -2.99
CA LEU A 138 -5.03 3.63 -1.95
C LEU A 138 -5.91 4.17 -0.83
N GLY A 139 -5.69 5.43 -0.44
CA GLY A 139 -6.51 6.09 0.57
C GLY A 139 -7.96 6.28 0.13
N ASP A 140 -8.18 6.57 -1.16
CA ASP A 140 -9.52 6.68 -1.74
C ASP A 140 -10.19 5.31 -1.91
N LEU A 141 -9.48 4.32 -2.43
CA LEU A 141 -9.97 2.93 -2.57
C LEU A 141 -10.38 2.35 -1.21
N ALA A 142 -9.54 2.50 -0.18
CA ALA A 142 -9.89 2.04 1.16
C ALA A 142 -11.12 2.74 1.73
N ARG A 143 -11.35 4.02 1.37
CA ARG A 143 -12.54 4.76 1.81
C ARG A 143 -13.80 4.20 1.16
N GLU A 144 -13.75 3.94 -0.14
CA GLU A 144 -14.83 3.31 -0.92
C GLU A 144 -15.20 1.95 -0.34
N ILE A 145 -14.22 1.04 -0.20
CA ILE A 145 -14.41 -0.29 0.39
C ILE A 145 -14.99 -0.18 1.81
N ASN A 146 -14.51 0.76 2.61
CA ASN A 146 -15.03 0.96 3.97
C ASN A 146 -16.48 1.45 4.00
N GLU A 147 -16.90 2.24 3.01
CA GLU A 147 -18.29 2.64 2.83
C GLU A 147 -19.15 1.43 2.44
N ASP A 148 -18.67 0.58 1.54
CA ASP A 148 -19.40 -0.61 1.08
C ASP A 148 -19.47 -1.69 2.16
N VAL A 149 -18.40 -1.92 2.94
CA VAL A 149 -18.45 -2.72 4.18
C VAL A 149 -19.51 -2.18 5.14
N SER A 150 -19.58 -0.85 5.30
CA SER A 150 -20.59 -0.24 6.17
C SER A 150 -22.01 -0.40 5.62
N ARG A 151 -22.20 -0.37 4.30
CA ARG A 151 -23.49 -0.66 3.65
C ARG A 151 -23.86 -2.13 3.82
N PHE A 152 -22.91 -3.03 3.64
CA PHE A 152 -23.07 -4.46 3.82
C PHE A 152 -23.53 -4.79 5.23
N HIS A 153 -22.87 -4.27 6.27
CA HIS A 153 -23.30 -4.50 7.66
C HIS A 153 -24.69 -3.91 7.97
N ARG A 154 -25.09 -2.81 7.31
CA ARG A 154 -26.45 -2.26 7.47
C ARG A 154 -27.52 -3.08 6.77
N ASN A 155 -27.20 -3.63 5.60
CA ASN A 155 -28.15 -4.37 4.76
C ASN A 155 -28.25 -5.84 5.18
N PHE A 156 -27.19 -6.40 5.75
CA PHE A 156 -27.08 -7.79 6.13
C PHE A 156 -26.75 -7.93 7.62
N ASP A 157 -27.79 -7.91 8.44
CA ASP A 157 -27.67 -8.40 9.82
C ASP A 157 -27.65 -9.93 9.78
N VAL A 158 -26.45 -10.50 9.96
CA VAL A 158 -26.21 -11.95 9.93
C VAL A 158 -27.09 -12.68 10.95
N MET A 159 -27.34 -12.08 12.12
CA MET A 159 -28.21 -12.65 13.13
C MET A 159 -29.67 -12.61 12.71
N ALA A 160 -30.11 -11.53 12.06
CA ALA A 160 -31.42 -11.44 11.47
C ALA A 160 -31.61 -12.45 10.32
N ILE A 161 -30.60 -12.65 9.47
CA ILE A 161 -30.62 -13.64 8.38
C ILE A 161 -30.71 -15.06 8.96
N VAL A 162 -29.85 -15.40 9.92
CA VAL A 162 -29.87 -16.71 10.59
C VAL A 162 -31.21 -16.94 11.30
N HIS A 163 -31.75 -15.93 11.97
CA HIS A 163 -33.06 -16.02 12.61
C HIS A 163 -34.20 -16.15 11.58
N PHE A 164 -34.15 -15.41 10.48
CA PHE A 164 -35.10 -15.47 9.38
C PHE A 164 -35.15 -16.87 8.75
N LEU A 165 -33.99 -17.43 8.40
CA LEU A 165 -33.85 -18.79 7.87
C LEU A 165 -34.42 -19.84 8.83
N LYS A 166 -34.16 -19.69 10.14
CA LYS A 166 -34.73 -20.53 11.21
C LYS A 166 -36.24 -20.33 11.39
N SER A 167 -36.76 -19.14 11.15
CA SER A 167 -38.17 -18.77 11.38
C SER A 167 -39.12 -19.34 10.35
N MET A 168 -38.68 -19.49 9.10
CA MET A 168 -39.46 -20.08 8.01
C MET A 168 -39.37 -21.61 7.95
N ASP A 169 -38.58 -22.24 8.82
CA ASP A 169 -38.51 -23.71 8.97
C ASP A 169 -39.63 -24.24 9.90
N THR A 170 -40.82 -23.64 9.80
CA THR A 170 -41.94 -23.84 10.73
C THR A 170 -42.53 -25.26 10.69
N THR A 171 -42.42 -25.96 9.55
CA THR A 171 -42.83 -27.36 9.40
C THR A 171 -41.89 -28.30 10.18
N MET A 172 -40.63 -27.92 10.37
CA MET A 172 -39.68 -28.63 11.25
C MET A 172 -39.76 -28.17 12.72
N ARG A 173 -40.16 -26.91 13.00
CA ARG A 173 -40.28 -26.36 14.37
C ARG A 173 -41.26 -27.10 15.27
N MET A 174 -42.37 -27.65 14.75
CA MET A 174 -43.26 -28.50 15.55
C MET A 174 -42.63 -29.85 15.92
N LYS A 175 -41.68 -30.34 15.12
CA LYS A 175 -40.92 -31.58 15.39
C LYS A 175 -39.65 -31.34 16.23
N LYS A 176 -39.07 -30.13 16.15
CA LYS A 176 -37.80 -29.76 16.81
C LYS A 176 -37.96 -29.30 18.27
N HIS A 177 -39.18 -29.06 18.74
CA HIS A 177 -39.45 -28.97 20.19
C HIS A 177 -39.06 -30.27 20.94
N PHE A 178 -38.80 -31.38 20.23
CA PHE A 178 -38.30 -32.65 20.75
C PHE A 178 -36.79 -32.90 20.59
N MET A 179 -36.06 -32.10 19.81
CA MET A 179 -34.63 -32.34 19.53
C MET A 179 -33.89 -31.01 19.54
N GLY A 180 -33.55 -30.57 20.74
CA GLY A 180 -32.82 -29.33 20.98
C GLY A 180 -31.50 -29.29 20.21
N GLU A 181 -31.24 -28.12 19.62
CA GLU A 181 -29.91 -27.56 19.44
C GLU A 181 -30.12 -26.08 19.13
N ASN A 182 -30.25 -25.30 20.19
CA ASN A 182 -30.00 -23.87 20.14
C ASN A 182 -28.48 -23.74 20.11
N PHE A 183 -27.92 -23.07 19.11
CA PHE A 183 -26.50 -22.69 19.13
C PHE A 183 -26.21 -22.04 20.49
N SER A 184 -25.10 -22.45 21.12
CA SER A 184 -24.66 -21.79 22.34
C SER A 184 -24.34 -20.32 22.04
N ALA A 185 -24.42 -19.45 23.06
CA ALA A 185 -24.05 -18.04 22.89
C ALA A 185 -22.63 -17.87 22.32
N ASP A 186 -21.73 -18.81 22.65
CA ASP A 186 -20.35 -18.82 22.18
C ASP A 186 -20.23 -19.20 20.69
N GLU A 187 -21.02 -20.15 20.20
CA GLU A 187 -21.06 -20.54 18.77
C GLU A 187 -21.62 -19.43 17.89
N VAL A 188 -22.60 -18.67 18.42
CA VAL A 188 -23.19 -17.51 17.75
C VAL A 188 -22.18 -16.37 17.66
N GLY A 189 -21.47 -16.07 18.76
CA GLY A 189 -20.43 -15.03 18.78
C GLY A 189 -19.26 -15.34 17.85
N ALA A 190 -18.81 -16.59 17.79
CA ALA A 190 -17.73 -17.03 16.90
C ALA A 190 -18.13 -16.94 15.41
N LEU A 191 -19.39 -17.23 15.08
CA LEU A 191 -19.93 -17.09 13.74
C LEU A 191 -20.00 -15.61 13.31
N GLU A 192 -20.47 -14.74 14.21
CA GLU A 192 -20.54 -13.30 13.99
C GLU A 192 -19.13 -12.70 13.76
N GLU A 193 -18.14 -13.11 14.54
CA GLU A 193 -16.75 -12.66 14.38
C GLU A 193 -16.15 -13.12 13.03
N THR A 194 -16.44 -14.35 12.61
CA THR A 194 -15.95 -14.90 11.33
C THR A 194 -16.63 -14.23 10.12
N MET A 195 -17.89 -13.81 10.29
CA MET A 195 -18.68 -13.22 9.20
C MET A 195 -18.51 -11.70 9.10
N THR A 196 -17.99 -11.04 10.14
CA THR A 196 -17.76 -9.59 10.16
C THR A 196 -16.56 -9.19 9.30
N LEU A 197 -16.81 -8.50 8.19
CA LEU A 197 -15.77 -7.86 7.38
C LEU A 197 -15.13 -6.69 8.14
N LYS A 198 -13.80 -6.64 8.17
CA LYS A 198 -13.04 -5.62 8.92
C LYS A 198 -12.67 -4.45 8.03
N LYS A 199 -13.00 -3.23 8.47
CA LYS A 199 -12.58 -2.01 7.76
C LYS A 199 -11.07 -1.96 7.55
N LEU A 200 -10.69 -1.45 6.38
CA LEU A 200 -9.32 -1.19 6.00
C LEU A 200 -8.79 0.04 6.74
N ASP A 201 -7.51 -0.02 7.12
CA ASP A 201 -6.76 1.10 7.68
C ASP A 201 -5.43 1.26 6.90
N PRO A 202 -5.42 2.13 5.87
CA PRO A 202 -4.23 2.38 5.07
C PRO A 202 -3.01 2.80 5.91
N GLN A 203 -3.21 3.51 7.03
CA GLN A 203 -2.09 3.93 7.87
C GLN A 203 -1.47 2.74 8.61
N ALA A 204 -2.30 1.83 9.13
CA ALA A 204 -1.85 0.58 9.72
C ALA A 204 -1.12 -0.32 8.69
N ASP A 205 -1.57 -0.29 7.43
CA ASP A 205 -0.94 -1.01 6.31
C ASP A 205 0.38 -0.37 5.82
N GLY A 206 0.75 0.79 6.37
CA GLY A 206 1.99 1.51 6.07
C GLY A 206 1.89 2.51 4.93
N VAL A 207 0.68 2.81 4.44
CA VAL A 207 0.43 3.91 3.50
C VAL A 207 0.61 5.23 4.24
N ARG A 208 1.49 6.08 3.71
CA ARG A 208 1.87 7.35 4.34
C ARG A 208 1.90 8.46 3.31
N PRO A 209 1.69 9.72 3.73
CA PRO A 209 1.97 10.87 2.88
C PRO A 209 3.42 10.87 2.41
N TRP A 210 3.62 11.06 1.11
CA TRP A 210 4.95 11.13 0.53
C TRP A 210 5.53 12.55 0.64
N PRO A 211 6.85 12.70 0.87
CA PRO A 211 7.49 14.01 0.92
C PRO A 211 7.48 14.65 -0.47
N ASP A 212 7.19 15.96 -0.54
CA ASP A 212 7.27 16.73 -1.77
C ASP A 212 8.73 16.97 -2.17
N ILE A 213 9.21 16.26 -3.19
CA ILE A 213 10.59 16.35 -3.67
C ILE A 213 10.72 17.49 -4.70
N PRO A 214 11.54 18.54 -4.42
CA PRO A 214 11.66 19.70 -5.28
C PRO A 214 11.99 19.38 -6.76
N PRO A 215 11.44 20.13 -7.73
CA PRO A 215 11.78 19.98 -9.15
C PRO A 215 13.30 19.97 -9.42
N ILE A 216 13.76 19.05 -10.28
CA ILE A 216 15.19 18.86 -10.59
C ILE A 216 15.95 20.15 -10.90
N ARG A 217 15.31 21.12 -11.56
CA ARG A 217 15.91 22.44 -11.87
C ARG A 217 16.18 23.25 -10.61
N GLN A 218 15.21 23.32 -9.70
CA GLN A 218 15.34 24.02 -8.43
C GLN A 218 16.36 23.32 -7.53
N ALA A 219 16.29 21.99 -7.47
CA ALA A 219 17.24 21.20 -6.70
C ALA A 219 18.67 21.44 -7.17
N ARG A 220 18.92 21.41 -8.48
CA ARG A 220 20.23 21.69 -9.07
C ARG A 220 20.78 23.06 -8.66
N GLN A 221 19.96 24.10 -8.76
CA GLN A 221 20.36 25.47 -8.40
C GLN A 221 20.82 25.56 -6.94
N ARG A 222 20.14 24.85 -6.03
CA ARG A 222 20.45 24.88 -4.59
C ARG A 222 21.72 24.08 -4.23
N VAL A 223 21.99 22.98 -4.94
CA VAL A 223 23.02 22.01 -4.53
C VAL A 223 24.28 22.01 -5.39
N GLU A 224 24.29 22.64 -6.57
CA GLU A 224 25.41 22.51 -7.53
C GLU A 224 26.76 22.99 -6.96
N ASP A 225 26.78 24.09 -6.22
CA ASP A 225 28.00 24.58 -5.56
C ASP A 225 28.46 23.66 -4.45
N PHE A 226 27.52 23.11 -3.68
CA PHE A 226 27.80 22.11 -2.65
C PHE A 226 28.41 20.84 -3.27
N LEU A 227 27.81 20.30 -4.32
CA LEU A 227 28.35 19.14 -5.05
C LEU A 227 29.74 19.42 -5.63
N GLY A 228 30.00 20.66 -6.08
CA GLY A 228 31.32 21.10 -6.49
C GLY A 228 32.36 21.10 -5.36
N ARG A 229 31.95 21.40 -4.11
CA ARG A 229 32.82 21.28 -2.93
C ARG A 229 33.05 19.83 -2.54
N VAL A 230 32.01 19.00 -2.52
CA VAL A 230 32.11 17.56 -2.26
C VAL A 230 33.07 16.89 -3.25
N PHE A 231 32.92 17.18 -4.55
CA PHE A 231 33.81 16.63 -5.58
C PHE A 231 35.29 17.00 -5.37
N ARG A 232 35.58 18.21 -4.90
CA ARG A 232 36.96 18.65 -4.63
C ARG A 232 37.55 17.94 -3.42
N ARG A 233 36.75 17.72 -2.37
CA ARG A 233 37.18 17.07 -1.13
C ARG A 233 37.33 15.56 -1.28
N GLU A 234 36.34 14.90 -1.89
CA GLU A 234 36.24 13.44 -1.99
C GLU A 234 36.70 12.91 -3.37
N ARG A 235 37.61 13.62 -4.04
CA ARG A 235 37.93 13.40 -5.46
C ARG A 235 38.35 11.96 -5.75
N GLU A 236 39.18 11.38 -4.89
CA GLU A 236 39.71 10.02 -5.06
C GLU A 236 38.63 8.97 -4.89
N ALA A 237 37.77 9.11 -3.87
CA ALA A 237 36.65 8.20 -3.63
C ALA A 237 35.62 8.23 -4.76
N ILE A 238 35.40 9.40 -5.39
CA ILE A 238 34.40 9.57 -6.46
C ILE A 238 34.90 9.08 -7.83
N GLN A 239 36.22 9.02 -8.07
CA GLN A 239 36.75 8.67 -9.40
C GLN A 239 36.23 7.37 -10.00
N PRO A 240 36.13 6.26 -9.24
CA PRO A 240 35.60 5.00 -9.77
C PRO A 240 34.18 5.13 -10.33
N ALA A 241 33.32 5.92 -9.67
CA ALA A 241 31.95 6.20 -10.13
C ALA A 241 31.89 7.02 -11.43
N LEU A 242 32.99 7.67 -11.84
CA LEU A 242 33.06 8.51 -13.04
C LEU A 242 33.85 7.86 -14.18
N ALA A 243 34.45 6.69 -13.95
CA ALA A 243 35.07 5.91 -15.00
C ALA A 243 34.01 5.52 -16.03
N LYS A 244 34.33 5.62 -17.32
CA LYS A 244 33.43 5.11 -18.36
C LYS A 244 33.25 3.61 -18.11
N ALA A 245 32.02 3.11 -18.23
CA ALA A 245 31.81 1.67 -18.37
C ALA A 245 32.66 1.17 -19.56
N PRO A 246 33.34 0.02 -19.45
CA PRO A 246 33.98 -0.59 -20.60
C PRO A 246 32.92 -0.75 -21.69
N SER A 247 33.19 -0.11 -22.83
CA SER A 247 32.41 -0.25 -24.07
C SER A 247 32.48 -1.66 -24.59
#